data_AF-A0A7G9GHU6-F1
#
_entry.id   AF-A0A7G9GHU6-F1
#
_cell.length_a   1.000
_cell.length_b   1.000
_cell.length_c   1.000
_cell.angle_alpha   90.00
_cell.angle_beta   90.00
_cell.angle_gamma   90.00
#
_symmetry.space_group_name_H-M   'P 1'
#
loop_
_entity.id
_entity.type
_entity.pdbx_description
1 polymer ?
#
loop_
_entity_poly.entity_id
_entity_poly.type
_entity_poly.pdbx_seq_one_letter_code
_entity_poly.pdbx_strand_id
1 'polypeptide(L)'
;MAGNDDKVKKLLEQMDQYPEGILEMVANNLETIDFALDYPEKKNMAPADTIGEIERGEIPELLQWDERWGYSSYGDGVLGYTGCGPTALCMVIAGLTGDSSVTPSQIARFADENGYYAEGQGTCWSLMTEGCKNFGVQGRELGLDKNLIYAELEAGNPIICSMKPGDFTTKGHFIVLTGVVDGKIQINDPNSMERSSRLWDYGTIEYQINNLWTFSAIWGGMSG
;
A
#
# COMPACT_ATOMS: atom_id res chain seq x y z
N MET A 1 9.36 15.09 19.71
CA MET A 1 8.32 16.14 19.66
C MET A 1 8.90 17.46 19.14
N ALA A 2 9.91 18.07 19.77
CA ALA A 2 10.52 19.33 19.28
C ALA A 2 11.00 19.31 17.81
N GLY A 3 11.49 18.18 17.29
CA GLY A 3 11.99 18.10 15.91
C GLY A 3 10.90 18.12 14.82
N ASN A 4 9.67 17.68 15.12
CA ASN A 4 8.60 17.70 14.12
C ASN A 4 7.93 19.08 14.06
N ASP A 5 7.86 19.82 15.17
CA ASP A 5 7.30 21.17 15.21
C ASP A 5 8.08 22.12 14.30
N ASP A 6 9.41 22.05 14.32
CA ASP A 6 10.28 22.83 13.43
C ASP A 6 10.11 22.45 11.95
N LYS A 7 9.96 21.15 11.66
CA LYS A 7 9.72 20.65 10.30
C LYS A 7 8.35 21.09 9.76
N VAL A 8 7.30 21.01 10.58
CA VAL A 8 5.97 21.50 10.23
C VAL A 8 6.01 23.01 10.00
N LYS A 9 6.70 23.77 10.86
CA LYS A 9 6.88 25.21 10.65
C LYS A 9 7.57 25.51 9.32
N LYS A 10 8.64 24.79 8.98
CA LYS A 10 9.34 24.92 7.70
C LYS A 10 8.42 24.63 6.51
N LEU A 11 7.61 23.57 6.59
CA LEU A 11 6.61 23.24 5.58
C LEU A 11 5.59 24.38 5.42
N LEU A 12 5.08 24.92 6.53
CA LEU A 12 4.10 26.02 6.55
C LEU A 12 4.66 27.33 5.97
N GLU A 13 5.95 27.62 6.18
CA GLU A 13 6.63 28.80 5.62
C GLU A 13 6.82 28.72 4.09
N GLN A 14 6.68 27.53 3.50
CA GLN A 14 6.96 27.24 2.09
C GLN A 14 5.79 26.51 1.38
N MET A 15 4.56 26.61 1.90
CA MET A 15 3.40 25.83 1.44
C MET A 15 3.13 25.94 -0.06
N ASP A 16 3.46 27.08 -0.66
CA ASP A 16 3.29 27.38 -2.09
C ASP A 16 4.15 26.49 -3.00
N GLN A 17 5.16 25.80 -2.45
CA GLN A 17 6.03 24.88 -3.20
C GLN A 17 5.48 23.44 -3.28
N TYR A 18 4.42 23.13 -2.53
CA TYR A 18 3.89 21.78 -2.39
C TYR A 18 2.47 21.66 -2.99
N PRO A 19 2.16 20.56 -3.69
CA PRO A 19 0.79 20.22 -4.03
C PRO A 19 -0.08 20.09 -2.79
N GLU A 20 -1.37 20.41 -2.91
CA GLU A 20 -2.35 20.27 -1.83
C GLU A 20 -2.36 18.84 -1.24
N GLY A 21 -2.24 17.81 -2.10
CA GLY A 21 -2.18 16.42 -1.66
C GLY A 21 -1.00 16.08 -0.75
N ILE A 22 0.16 16.74 -0.90
CA ILE A 22 1.30 16.58 0.01
C ILE A 22 0.98 17.21 1.38
N LEU A 23 0.34 18.37 1.37
CA LEU A 23 -0.05 19.07 2.60
C LEU A 23 -1.13 18.28 3.36
N GLU A 24 -2.14 17.75 2.65
CA GLU A 24 -3.15 16.85 3.22
C GLU A 24 -2.51 15.58 3.79
N MET A 25 -1.55 14.99 3.09
CA MET A 25 -0.85 13.79 3.55
C MET A 25 -0.14 14.03 4.90
N VAL A 26 0.61 15.14 5.03
CA VAL A 26 1.27 15.50 6.31
C VAL A 26 0.25 15.78 7.41
N ALA A 27 -0.84 16.47 7.09
CA ALA A 27 -1.89 16.77 8.06
C ALA A 27 -2.57 15.51 8.62
N ASN A 28 -2.69 14.45 7.80
CA ASN A 28 -3.28 13.18 8.21
C ASN A 28 -2.26 12.17 8.75
N ASN A 29 -0.99 12.29 8.37
CA ASN A 29 0.10 11.43 8.83
C ASN A 29 1.43 12.21 8.92
N LEU A 30 1.79 12.57 10.15
CA LEU A 30 3.03 13.31 10.44
C LEU A 30 4.31 12.50 10.16
N GLU A 31 4.23 11.17 10.04
CA GLU A 31 5.38 10.34 9.60
C GLU A 31 5.93 10.79 8.24
N THR A 32 5.07 11.39 7.41
CA THR A 32 5.40 11.78 6.02
C THR A 32 6.09 13.14 5.89
N ILE A 33 6.37 13.83 7.00
CA ILE A 33 6.90 15.21 6.98
C ILE A 33 8.23 15.32 6.24
N ASP A 34 9.12 14.33 6.36
CA ASP A 34 10.42 14.35 5.68
C ASP A 34 10.27 14.14 4.17
N PHE A 35 9.43 13.18 3.76
CA PHE A 35 9.07 13.00 2.35
C PHE A 35 8.49 14.28 1.75
N ALA A 36 7.63 14.99 2.50
CA ALA A 36 7.06 16.25 2.07
C ALA A 36 8.15 17.32 1.90
N LEU A 37 9.02 17.52 2.90
CA LEU A 37 10.09 18.51 2.84
C LEU A 37 11.07 18.28 1.69
N ASP A 38 11.30 17.02 1.31
CA ASP A 38 12.21 16.65 0.22
C ASP A 38 11.55 16.71 -1.17
N TYR A 39 10.22 16.88 -1.24
CA TYR A 39 9.45 16.94 -2.50
C TYR A 39 10.00 17.95 -3.53
N PRO A 40 10.33 19.22 -3.20
CA PRO A 40 10.76 20.20 -4.19
C PRO A 40 12.05 19.79 -4.91
N GLU A 41 12.93 19.07 -4.21
CA GLU A 41 14.21 18.60 -4.72
C GLU A 41 14.10 17.24 -5.42
N LYS A 42 13.27 16.32 -4.89
CA LYS A 42 13.22 14.92 -5.34
C LYS A 42 12.11 14.60 -6.34
N LYS A 43 11.11 15.47 -6.54
CA LYS A 43 9.95 15.21 -7.42
C LYS A 43 10.26 14.78 -8.87
N ASN A 44 11.46 15.10 -9.37
CA ASN A 44 11.89 14.78 -10.73
C ASN A 44 12.92 13.64 -10.80
N MET A 45 13.22 12.98 -9.68
CA MET A 45 14.13 11.85 -9.67
C MET A 45 13.47 10.62 -10.30
N ALA A 46 14.25 9.84 -11.03
CA ALA A 46 13.78 8.55 -11.53
C ALA A 46 13.52 7.61 -10.34
N PRO A 47 12.39 6.87 -10.34
CA PRO A 47 12.12 5.91 -9.29
C PRO A 47 13.09 4.72 -9.36
N ALA A 48 13.31 4.06 -8.23
CA ALA A 48 14.06 2.82 -8.16
C ALA A 48 13.38 1.71 -8.98
N ASP A 49 14.20 0.80 -9.49
CA ASP A 49 13.83 -0.39 -10.26
C ASP A 49 13.76 -1.67 -9.39
N THR A 50 13.96 -1.54 -8.08
CA THR A 50 13.82 -2.63 -7.12
C THR A 50 13.30 -2.13 -5.77
N ILE A 51 12.58 -3.02 -5.07
CA ILE A 51 12.18 -2.81 -3.67
C ILE A 51 13.28 -3.19 -2.66
N GLY A 52 14.40 -3.75 -3.14
CA GLY A 52 15.51 -4.23 -2.31
C GLY A 52 15.46 -5.74 -2.07
N GLU A 53 16.18 -6.21 -1.06
CA GLU A 53 16.22 -7.62 -0.67
C GLU A 53 14.87 -8.06 -0.10
N ILE A 54 14.40 -9.23 -0.49
CA ILE A 54 13.15 -9.84 -0.02
C ILE A 54 13.34 -11.35 0.15
N GLU A 55 12.58 -11.93 1.06
CA GLU A 55 12.46 -13.38 1.22
C GLU A 55 11.10 -13.86 0.73
N ARG A 56 11.08 -14.85 -0.17
CA ARG A 56 9.83 -15.44 -0.66
C ARG A 56 9.09 -16.09 0.51
N GLY A 57 7.82 -15.75 0.66
CA GLY A 57 6.94 -16.19 1.75
C GLY A 57 6.77 -15.14 2.84
N GLU A 58 7.67 -14.14 2.91
CA GLU A 58 7.51 -12.98 3.78
C GLU A 58 6.89 -11.83 3.01
N ILE A 59 5.81 -11.25 3.54
CA ILE A 59 5.17 -10.09 2.92
C ILE A 59 5.89 -8.82 3.39
N PRO A 60 6.68 -8.14 2.53
CA PRO A 60 7.46 -6.99 2.95
C PRO A 60 6.57 -5.81 3.32
N GLU A 61 6.98 -5.02 4.31
CA GLU A 61 6.37 -3.72 4.60
C GLU A 61 6.95 -2.68 3.63
N LEU A 62 6.11 -2.13 2.75
CA LEU A 62 6.48 -1.10 1.78
C LEU A 62 5.61 0.15 1.99
N LEU A 63 6.22 1.32 2.04
CA LEU A 63 5.50 2.57 2.21
C LEU A 63 5.27 3.23 0.86
N GLN A 64 4.05 3.71 0.63
CA GLN A 64 3.70 4.42 -0.61
C GLN A 64 4.50 5.73 -0.73
N TRP A 65 4.86 6.33 0.41
CA TRP A 65 5.67 7.54 0.53
C TRP A 65 7.18 7.27 0.70
N ASP A 66 7.66 6.06 0.40
CA ASP A 66 9.11 5.82 0.32
C ASP A 66 9.71 6.64 -0.85
N GLU A 67 10.76 7.41 -0.59
CA GLU A 67 11.38 8.32 -1.55
C GLU A 67 11.89 7.64 -2.83
N ARG A 68 12.15 6.32 -2.77
CA ARG A 68 12.55 5.52 -3.93
C ARG A 68 11.49 5.52 -5.04
N TRP A 69 10.22 5.77 -4.74
CA TRP A 69 9.15 5.76 -5.74
C TRP A 69 8.00 6.73 -5.47
N GLY A 70 7.79 7.17 -4.24
CA GLY A 70 6.62 7.94 -3.80
C GLY A 70 6.42 9.26 -4.53
N TYR A 71 7.47 9.82 -5.11
CA TYR A 71 7.40 11.03 -5.93
C TYR A 71 6.88 10.81 -7.36
N SER A 72 6.77 9.56 -7.80
CA SER A 72 6.26 9.22 -9.14
C SER A 72 4.79 9.60 -9.25
N SER A 73 4.35 10.00 -10.44
CA SER A 73 2.94 10.24 -10.71
C SER A 73 2.12 8.95 -10.60
N TYR A 74 0.94 9.04 -10.02
CA TYR A 74 -0.09 8.01 -10.11
C TYR A 74 -1.46 8.67 -10.04
N GLY A 75 -2.23 8.55 -11.13
CA GLY A 75 -3.53 9.21 -11.25
C GLY A 75 -3.45 10.74 -11.23
N ASP A 76 -4.18 11.35 -10.29
CA ASP A 76 -4.26 12.81 -10.12
C ASP A 76 -3.17 13.41 -9.19
N GLY A 77 -2.19 12.60 -8.78
CA GLY A 77 -1.20 13.02 -7.79
C GLY A 77 0.11 12.25 -7.84
N VAL A 78 0.85 12.30 -6.73
CA VAL A 78 2.03 11.44 -6.54
C VAL A 78 1.68 10.21 -5.74
N LEU A 79 2.37 9.11 -6.04
CA LEU A 79 2.20 7.80 -5.43
C LEU A 79 2.24 7.87 -3.90
N GLY A 80 3.02 8.79 -3.33
CA GLY A 80 3.11 9.06 -1.90
C GLY A 80 1.76 9.30 -1.20
N TYR A 81 0.73 9.81 -1.89
CA TYR A 81 -0.61 9.96 -1.31
C TYR A 81 -1.72 9.29 -2.12
N THR A 82 -1.49 8.88 -3.36
CA THR A 82 -2.49 8.17 -4.20
C THR A 82 -2.24 6.65 -4.30
N GLY A 83 -1.06 6.18 -3.88
CA GLY A 83 -0.50 4.87 -4.25
C GLY A 83 -0.78 3.71 -3.30
N CYS A 84 -1.77 3.78 -2.42
CA CYS A 84 -2.05 2.71 -1.46
C CYS A 84 -2.34 1.37 -2.14
N GLY A 85 -3.12 1.36 -3.22
CA GLY A 85 -3.44 0.17 -4.00
C GLY A 85 -2.21 -0.48 -4.66
N PRO A 86 -1.45 0.22 -5.52
CA PRO A 86 -0.23 -0.30 -6.13
C PRO A 86 0.80 -0.77 -5.10
N THR A 87 0.96 -0.05 -4.00
CA THR A 87 1.91 -0.40 -2.95
C THR A 87 1.47 -1.67 -2.22
N ALA A 88 0.20 -1.78 -1.84
CA ALA A 88 -0.34 -3.00 -1.22
C ALA A 88 -0.21 -4.22 -2.14
N LEU A 89 -0.50 -4.05 -3.44
CA LEU A 89 -0.33 -5.12 -4.41
C LEU A 89 1.16 -5.48 -4.61
N CYS A 90 2.06 -4.51 -4.56
CA CYS A 90 3.51 -4.75 -4.61
C CYS A 90 3.98 -5.66 -3.47
N MET A 91 3.52 -5.41 -2.23
CA MET A 91 3.86 -6.26 -1.08
C MET A 91 3.44 -7.71 -1.32
N VAL A 92 2.21 -7.91 -1.79
CA VAL A 92 1.65 -9.24 -2.10
C VAL A 92 2.43 -9.95 -3.20
N ILE A 93 2.74 -9.24 -4.30
CA ILE A 93 3.53 -9.79 -5.40
C ILE A 93 4.91 -10.20 -4.90
N ALA A 94 5.64 -9.30 -4.25
CA ALA A 94 6.98 -9.55 -3.76
C ALA A 94 7.03 -10.76 -2.82
N GLY A 95 6.13 -10.80 -1.83
CA GLY A 95 6.12 -11.88 -0.85
C GLY A 95 5.73 -13.23 -1.45
N LEU A 96 4.74 -13.29 -2.34
CA LEU A 96 4.31 -14.56 -2.94
C LEU A 96 5.27 -15.07 -4.04
N THR A 97 5.82 -14.16 -4.84
CA THR A 97 6.58 -14.53 -6.05
C THR A 97 8.09 -14.47 -5.85
N GLY A 98 8.58 -13.82 -4.80
CA GLY A 98 10.00 -13.57 -4.63
C GLY A 98 10.57 -12.55 -5.64
N ASP A 99 9.73 -11.80 -6.36
CA ASP A 99 10.17 -10.83 -7.36
C ASP A 99 10.36 -9.45 -6.73
N SER A 100 11.62 -9.06 -6.53
CA SER A 100 11.98 -7.73 -6.03
C SER A 100 12.15 -6.66 -7.12
N SER A 101 11.99 -7.04 -8.39
CA SER A 101 12.11 -6.11 -9.52
C SER A 101 10.81 -5.37 -9.82
N VAL A 102 9.69 -5.88 -9.31
CA VAL A 102 8.38 -5.22 -9.38
C VAL A 102 8.29 -4.19 -8.25
N THR A 103 8.18 -2.91 -8.61
CA THR A 103 8.10 -1.80 -7.64
C THR A 103 6.71 -1.15 -7.60
N PRO A 104 6.37 -0.40 -6.53
CA PRO A 104 5.11 0.31 -6.46
C PRO A 104 4.90 1.28 -7.64
N SER A 105 5.95 1.98 -8.09
CA SER A 105 5.86 2.90 -9.24
C SER A 105 5.60 2.19 -10.57
N GLN A 106 6.12 0.98 -10.76
CA GLN A 106 5.83 0.18 -11.96
C GLN A 106 4.39 -0.33 -11.96
N ILE A 107 3.87 -0.79 -10.82
CA ILE A 107 2.45 -1.20 -10.70
C ILE A 107 1.53 0.01 -10.89
N ALA A 108 1.87 1.16 -10.31
CA ALA A 108 1.12 2.40 -10.47
C ALA A 108 1.05 2.82 -11.95
N ARG A 109 2.20 2.82 -12.64
CA ARG A 109 2.27 3.09 -14.08
C ARG A 109 1.45 2.11 -14.89
N PHE A 110 1.58 0.81 -14.61
CA PHE A 110 0.76 -0.23 -15.26
C PHE A 110 -0.73 0.02 -15.03
N ALA A 111 -1.12 0.40 -13.81
CA ALA A 111 -2.50 0.67 -13.46
C ALA A 111 -3.06 1.86 -14.25
N ASP A 112 -2.31 2.95 -14.38
CA ASP A 112 -2.70 4.11 -15.19
C ASP A 112 -2.82 3.74 -16.68
N GLU A 113 -1.82 3.04 -17.24
CA GLU A 113 -1.79 2.66 -18.66
C GLU A 113 -2.91 1.68 -19.04
N ASN A 114 -3.46 0.93 -18.08
CA ASN A 114 -4.48 -0.10 -18.31
C ASN A 114 -5.86 0.23 -17.71
N GLY A 115 -6.09 1.47 -17.28
CA GLY A 115 -7.40 1.93 -16.81
C GLY A 115 -7.82 1.40 -15.44
N TYR A 116 -6.85 1.05 -14.60
CA TYR A 116 -7.06 0.62 -13.21
C TYR A 116 -6.97 1.77 -12.20
N TYR A 117 -7.09 3.01 -12.65
CA TYR A 117 -7.23 4.20 -11.81
C TYR A 117 -8.52 4.94 -12.18
N ALA A 118 -9.31 5.30 -11.17
CA ALA A 118 -10.51 6.10 -11.30
C ALA A 118 -10.29 7.46 -10.65
N GLU A 119 -10.38 8.53 -11.45
CA GLU A 119 -10.16 9.91 -11.00
C GLU A 119 -11.05 10.26 -9.80
N GLY A 120 -10.42 10.84 -8.76
CA GLY A 120 -11.08 11.18 -7.49
C GLY A 120 -11.49 9.99 -6.60
N GLN A 121 -11.31 8.75 -7.05
CA GLN A 121 -11.61 7.53 -6.28
C GLN A 121 -10.36 6.70 -5.95
N GLY A 122 -9.32 6.77 -6.79
CA GLY A 122 -8.08 6.03 -6.62
C GLY A 122 -8.06 4.72 -7.41
N THR A 123 -7.36 3.72 -6.87
CA THR A 123 -7.16 2.42 -7.53
C THR A 123 -8.46 1.63 -7.69
N CYS A 124 -8.76 1.21 -8.92
CA CYS A 124 -9.88 0.34 -9.22
C CYS A 124 -9.70 -1.05 -8.59
N TRP A 125 -10.77 -1.62 -8.06
CA TRP A 125 -10.78 -2.97 -7.49
C TRP A 125 -10.41 -4.07 -8.49
N SER A 126 -10.65 -3.85 -9.78
CA SER A 126 -10.24 -4.76 -10.85
C SER A 126 -8.71 -4.92 -10.94
N LEU A 127 -7.90 -4.01 -10.37
CA LEU A 127 -6.46 -4.24 -10.21
C LEU A 127 -6.19 -5.47 -9.32
N MET A 128 -7.01 -5.67 -8.29
CA MET A 128 -6.85 -6.74 -7.29
C MET A 128 -7.25 -8.12 -7.84
N THR A 129 -7.98 -8.19 -8.95
CA THR A 129 -8.48 -9.47 -9.52
C THR A 129 -7.99 -9.74 -10.94
N GLU A 130 -7.98 -8.73 -11.80
CA GLU A 130 -7.60 -8.85 -13.21
C GLU A 130 -6.17 -8.38 -13.45
N GLY A 131 -5.83 -7.17 -12.96
CA GLY A 131 -4.53 -6.57 -13.20
C GLY A 131 -3.39 -7.35 -12.55
N CYS A 132 -3.61 -7.85 -11.33
CA CYS A 132 -2.63 -8.61 -10.54
C CYS A 132 -2.06 -9.85 -11.25
N LYS A 133 -2.83 -10.45 -12.18
CA LYS A 133 -2.41 -11.62 -12.98
C LYS A 133 -1.19 -11.34 -13.86
N ASN A 134 -0.97 -10.09 -14.26
CA ASN A 134 0.20 -9.68 -15.04
C ASN A 134 1.51 -9.77 -14.23
N PHE A 135 1.41 -9.90 -12.90
CA PHE A 135 2.53 -9.98 -11.98
C PHE A 135 2.66 -11.36 -11.33
N GLY A 136 2.08 -12.39 -11.94
CA GLY A 136 2.24 -13.78 -11.48
C GLY A 136 1.46 -14.13 -10.21
N VAL A 137 0.48 -13.32 -9.80
CA VAL A 137 -0.41 -13.61 -8.67
C VAL A 137 -1.87 -13.60 -9.09
N GLN A 138 -2.71 -14.36 -8.39
CA GLN A 138 -4.15 -14.36 -8.59
C GLN A 138 -4.82 -13.85 -7.33
N GLY A 139 -5.63 -12.80 -7.47
CA GLY A 139 -6.54 -12.34 -6.43
C GLY A 139 -7.97 -12.79 -6.68
N ARG A 140 -8.68 -13.12 -5.60
CA ARG A 140 -10.12 -13.37 -5.61
C ARG A 140 -10.78 -12.68 -4.43
N GLU A 141 -12.02 -12.23 -4.62
CA GLU A 141 -12.82 -11.70 -3.51
C GLU A 141 -12.98 -12.77 -2.42
N LEU A 142 -12.91 -12.31 -1.18
CA LEU A 142 -13.12 -13.12 0.01
C LEU A 142 -14.31 -12.53 0.76
N GLY A 143 -15.19 -13.39 1.28
CA GLY A 143 -16.27 -12.93 2.15
C GLY A 143 -15.72 -12.35 3.45
N LEU A 144 -16.36 -11.32 3.97
CA LEU A 144 -16.05 -10.78 5.30
C LEU A 144 -16.53 -11.75 6.38
N ASP A 145 -15.69 -12.74 6.68
CA ASP A 145 -15.91 -13.76 7.71
C ASP A 145 -14.60 -14.01 8.45
N LYS A 146 -14.67 -13.96 9.78
CA LYS A 146 -13.49 -14.12 10.64
C LYS A 146 -12.77 -15.43 10.39
N ASN A 147 -13.49 -16.55 10.30
CA ASN A 147 -12.85 -17.86 10.18
C ASN A 147 -12.19 -18.02 8.81
N LEU A 148 -12.81 -17.51 7.75
CA LEU A 148 -12.21 -17.49 6.42
C LEU A 148 -10.93 -16.65 6.37
N ILE A 149 -10.96 -15.43 6.93
CA ILE A 149 -9.79 -14.55 6.98
C ILE A 149 -8.64 -15.22 7.72
N TYR A 150 -8.88 -15.77 8.91
CA TYR A 150 -7.83 -16.44 9.68
C TYR A 150 -7.31 -17.68 8.96
N ALA A 151 -8.17 -18.49 8.35
CA ALA A 151 -7.76 -19.67 7.60
C ALA A 151 -6.86 -19.33 6.39
N GLU A 152 -7.15 -18.24 5.66
CA GLU A 152 -6.30 -17.77 4.56
C GLU A 152 -4.93 -17.29 5.08
N LEU A 153 -4.92 -16.48 6.15
CA LEU A 153 -3.69 -15.96 6.73
C LEU A 153 -2.81 -17.07 7.32
N GLU A 154 -3.41 -18.04 8.02
CA GLU A 154 -2.71 -19.22 8.57
C GLU A 154 -2.18 -20.15 7.47
N ALA A 155 -2.81 -20.15 6.28
CA ALA A 155 -2.31 -20.85 5.10
C ALA A 155 -1.20 -20.09 4.35
N GLY A 156 -0.82 -18.88 4.81
CA GLY A 156 0.19 -18.04 4.18
C GLY A 156 -0.32 -17.24 2.98
N ASN A 157 -1.64 -17.11 2.80
CA ASN A 157 -2.23 -16.28 1.75
C ASN A 157 -2.48 -14.87 2.30
N PRO A 158 -1.79 -13.83 1.79
CA PRO A 158 -2.05 -12.46 2.22
C PRO A 158 -3.39 -11.96 1.69
N ILE A 159 -3.97 -11.00 2.41
CA ILE A 159 -5.26 -10.40 2.07
C ILE A 159 -5.08 -8.90 1.89
N ILE A 160 -5.54 -8.34 0.77
CA ILE A 160 -5.69 -6.89 0.62
C ILE A 160 -7.10 -6.51 1.02
N CYS A 161 -7.25 -5.51 1.89
CA CYS A 161 -8.53 -4.94 2.26
C CYS A 161 -8.67 -3.53 1.68
N SER A 162 -9.82 -3.24 1.07
CA SER A 162 -10.28 -1.88 0.83
C SER A 162 -11.03 -1.39 2.07
N MET A 163 -10.56 -0.29 2.65
CA MET A 163 -11.04 0.28 3.90
C MET A 163 -11.92 1.50 3.64
N LYS A 164 -12.94 1.68 4.47
CA LYS A 164 -13.74 2.90 4.59
C LYS A 164 -13.28 3.71 5.82
N PRO A 165 -13.87 4.89 6.09
CA PRO A 165 -13.42 5.74 7.19
C PRO A 165 -13.44 5.03 8.55
N GLY A 166 -12.36 5.21 9.33
CA GLY A 166 -12.11 4.54 10.60
C GLY A 166 -10.68 4.77 11.08
N ASP A 167 -10.05 3.75 11.67
CA ASP A 167 -8.71 3.81 12.24
C ASP A 167 -7.58 3.96 11.20
N PHE A 168 -7.83 3.52 9.95
CA PHE A 168 -6.81 3.52 8.89
C PHE A 168 -6.88 4.73 7.95
N THR A 169 -8.05 5.37 7.84
CA THR A 169 -8.30 6.43 6.86
C THR A 169 -9.53 7.24 7.22
N THR A 170 -9.63 8.46 6.69
CA THR A 170 -10.84 9.29 6.73
C THR A 170 -11.64 9.24 5.42
N LYS A 171 -11.10 8.58 4.38
CA LYS A 171 -11.68 8.40 3.05
C LYS A 171 -11.69 6.90 2.71
N GLY A 172 -11.13 6.51 1.57
CA GLY A 172 -10.81 5.12 1.22
C GLY A 172 -9.31 4.82 1.44
N HIS A 173 -8.95 3.56 1.61
CA HIS A 173 -7.55 3.13 1.72
C HIS A 173 -7.38 1.64 1.39
N PHE A 174 -6.18 1.22 1.00
CA PHE A 174 -5.83 -0.20 0.88
C PHE A 174 -4.76 -0.58 1.91
N ILE A 175 -4.96 -1.70 2.59
CA ILE A 175 -4.00 -2.29 3.54
C ILE A 175 -3.81 -3.78 3.24
N VAL A 176 -2.74 -4.36 3.76
CA VAL A 176 -2.45 -5.80 3.62
C VAL A 176 -2.51 -6.47 4.98
N LEU A 177 -3.32 -7.52 5.13
CA LEU A 177 -3.25 -8.45 6.25
C LEU A 177 -2.24 -9.53 5.87
N THR A 178 -1.23 -9.74 6.71
CA THR A 178 -0.04 -10.53 6.36
C THR A 178 0.09 -11.83 7.16
N GLY A 179 -0.57 -11.92 8.31
CA GLY A 179 -0.54 -13.13 9.12
C GLY A 179 -1.34 -12.99 10.42
N VAL A 180 -1.25 -14.02 11.26
CA VAL A 180 -1.86 -14.06 12.60
C VAL A 180 -0.76 -14.31 13.64
N VAL A 181 -0.70 -13.45 14.65
CA VAL A 181 0.23 -13.57 15.79
C VAL A 181 -0.58 -13.41 17.07
N ASP A 182 -0.48 -14.38 17.99
CA ASP A 182 -1.22 -14.40 19.25
C ASP A 182 -2.75 -14.20 19.09
N GLY A 183 -3.32 -14.73 18.02
CA GLY A 183 -4.74 -14.62 17.69
C GLY A 183 -5.17 -13.25 17.17
N LYS A 184 -4.23 -12.32 16.95
CA LYS A 184 -4.43 -10.99 16.37
C LYS A 184 -3.86 -10.94 14.95
N ILE A 185 -4.35 -10.02 14.15
CA ILE A 185 -3.96 -9.85 12.75
C ILE A 185 -2.75 -8.93 12.65
N GLN A 186 -1.72 -9.36 11.92
CA GLN A 186 -0.60 -8.52 11.51
C GLN A 186 -0.97 -7.78 10.21
N ILE A 187 -0.65 -6.49 10.15
CA ILE A 187 -1.02 -5.60 9.04
C ILE A 187 0.21 -4.87 8.53
N ASN A 188 0.33 -4.75 7.20
CA ASN A 188 1.19 -3.77 6.55
C ASN A 188 0.29 -2.68 5.96
N ASP A 189 0.35 -1.48 6.51
CA ASP A 189 -0.34 -0.31 6.01
C ASP A 189 0.65 0.54 5.18
N PRO A 190 0.42 0.68 3.86
CA PRO A 190 1.34 1.41 2.99
C PRO A 190 1.46 2.90 3.35
N ASN A 191 0.57 3.44 4.18
CA ASN A 191 0.56 4.82 4.61
C ASN A 191 0.88 5.00 6.11
N SER A 192 1.33 3.99 6.86
CA SER A 192 1.80 4.20 8.24
C SER A 192 2.63 3.06 8.79
N MET A 193 3.82 3.40 9.29
CA MET A 193 4.65 2.50 10.08
C MET A 193 4.02 2.23 11.46
N GLU A 194 3.41 3.24 12.10
CA GLU A 194 2.77 3.06 13.41
C GLU A 194 1.67 1.99 13.33
N ARG A 195 0.80 2.06 12.32
CA ARG A 195 -0.29 1.08 12.14
C ARG A 195 0.22 -0.31 11.76
N SER A 196 1.38 -0.39 11.11
CA SER A 196 2.04 -1.65 10.74
C SER A 196 2.76 -2.31 11.92
N SER A 197 3.29 -1.52 12.85
CA SER A 197 4.04 -2.00 14.03
C SER A 197 3.20 -2.67 15.12
N ARG A 198 1.88 -2.76 14.95
CA ARG A 198 0.94 -3.27 15.97
C ARG A 198 0.11 -4.44 15.46
N LEU A 199 -0.29 -5.30 16.38
CA LEU A 199 -1.25 -6.36 16.14
C LEU A 199 -2.67 -5.88 16.39
N TRP A 200 -3.60 -6.30 15.54
CA TRP A 200 -4.96 -5.79 15.53
C TRP A 200 -5.99 -6.86 15.86
N ASP A 201 -6.98 -6.49 16.66
CA ASP A 201 -8.14 -7.35 16.89
C ASP A 201 -9.06 -7.31 15.67
N TYR A 202 -9.52 -8.49 15.23
CA TYR A 202 -10.45 -8.61 14.11
C TYR A 202 -11.67 -7.68 14.23
N GLY A 203 -12.28 -7.59 15.43
CA GLY A 203 -13.44 -6.74 15.67
C GLY A 203 -13.17 -5.24 15.49
N THR A 204 -11.91 -4.80 15.62
CA THR A 204 -11.49 -3.42 15.35
C THR A 204 -11.32 -3.16 13.86
N ILE A 205 -11.03 -4.18 13.04
CA ILE A 205 -10.81 -3.99 11.60
C ILE A 205 -12.10 -4.23 10.81
N GLU A 206 -12.92 -5.22 11.19
CA GLU A 206 -14.04 -5.69 10.35
C GLU A 206 -15.05 -4.60 10.01
N TYR A 207 -15.36 -3.71 10.96
CA TYR A 207 -16.40 -2.71 10.78
C TYR A 207 -16.03 -1.67 9.71
N GLN A 208 -14.74 -1.54 9.39
CA GLN A 208 -14.17 -0.59 8.44
C GLN A 208 -13.71 -1.24 7.14
N ILE A 209 -13.82 -2.57 7.00
CA ILE A 209 -13.60 -3.24 5.71
C ILE A 209 -14.80 -2.96 4.79
N ASN A 210 -14.50 -2.54 3.57
CA ASN A 210 -15.47 -2.33 2.49
C ASN A 210 -15.47 -3.52 1.51
N ASN A 211 -14.28 -4.03 1.16
CA ASN A 211 -14.10 -5.27 0.39
C ASN A 211 -12.71 -5.87 0.70
N LEU A 212 -12.49 -7.15 0.37
CA LEU A 212 -11.24 -7.85 0.62
C LEU A 212 -10.97 -8.94 -0.41
N TRP A 213 -9.68 -9.15 -0.71
CA TRP A 213 -9.22 -10.16 -1.67
C TRP A 213 -8.09 -10.97 -1.04
N THR A 214 -8.15 -12.29 -1.19
CA THR A 214 -7.03 -13.18 -0.87
C THR A 214 -6.24 -13.48 -2.13
N PHE A 215 -4.92 -13.66 -1.98
CA PHE A 215 -3.99 -13.83 -3.08
C PHE A 215 -3.16 -15.10 -2.96
N SER A 216 -2.85 -15.69 -4.10
CA SER A 216 -1.89 -16.79 -4.22
C SER A 216 -1.01 -16.61 -5.46
N ALA A 217 0.18 -17.22 -5.45
CA ALA A 217 1.04 -17.26 -6.62
C ALA A 217 0.42 -18.13 -7.73
N ILE A 218 0.51 -17.66 -8.98
CA ILE A 218 0.18 -18.47 -10.15
C ILE A 218 1.40 -19.34 -10.44
N TRP A 219 1.37 -20.58 -9.97
CA TRP A 219 2.38 -21.56 -10.36
C TRP A 219 2.18 -21.91 -11.83
N GLY A 220 3.07 -21.41 -12.68
CA GLY A 220 3.20 -21.92 -14.05
C GLY A 220 3.46 -23.41 -13.96
N GLY A 221 2.54 -24.23 -14.47
CA GLY A 221 2.64 -25.68 -14.39
C GLY A 221 3.98 -26.17 -14.92
N MET A 222 4.86 -26.62 -14.03
CA MET A 222 5.79 -27.69 -14.36
C MET A 222 5.04 -29.01 -14.14
N SER A 223 4.13 -29.29 -15.07
CA SER A 223 3.78 -30.67 -15.41
C SER A 223 4.84 -31.14 -16.41
N GLY A 224 5.71 -32.06 -15.99
CA GLY A 224 6.74 -32.67 -16.83
C GLY A 224 7.99 -33.02 -16.06
#